data_AF-A0A1W6CWA8-F1
#
_entry.id   AF-A0A1W6CWA8-F1
#
_cell.length_a   1.000
_cell.length_b   1.000
_cell.length_c   1.000
_cell.angle_alpha   90.00
_cell.angle_beta   90.00
_cell.angle_gamma   90.00
#
_symmetry.space_group_name_H-M   'P 1'
#
loop_
_entity.id
_entity.type
_entity.pdbx_description
1 polymer ?
#
loop_
_entity_poly.entity_id
_entity_poly.type
_entity_poly.pdbx_seq_one_letter_code
_entity_poly.pdbx_strand_id
1 'polypeptide(L)'
;MVVQTYTGRAALGASLLRSSIQQLLADAGAGPFDVVVAEALDRLSRNQADVASLHQQLAFHGVTIETLSEGPINELHIGLP
;
A
#
# COMPACT_ATOMS: atom_id res chain seq x y z
N MET A 1 4.94 17.22 -3.98
CA MET A 1 5.73 17.28 -2.72
C MET A 1 5.54 15.95 -2.02
N VAL A 2 6.59 15.34 -1.47
CA VAL A 2 6.45 14.11 -0.66
C VAL A 2 6.01 14.52 0.74
N VAL A 3 4.90 13.94 1.23
CA VAL A 3 4.32 14.28 2.55
C VAL A 3 4.90 13.39 3.65
N GLN A 4 5.16 12.10 3.35
CA GLN A 4 5.72 11.14 4.31
C GLN A 4 6.48 10.02 3.56
N THR A 5 7.44 9.39 4.24
CA THR A 5 8.14 8.20 3.75
C THR A 5 8.04 7.06 4.77
N TYR A 6 7.45 5.94 4.36
CA TYR A 6 7.32 4.75 5.20
C TYR A 6 8.36 3.70 4.78
N THR A 7 9.32 3.40 5.65
CA THR A 7 10.40 2.45 5.33
C THR A 7 10.23 1.15 6.09
N GLY A 8 9.86 0.09 5.38
CA GLY A 8 9.84 -1.28 5.92
C GLY A 8 11.04 -2.07 5.42
N ARG A 9 11.98 -2.47 6.30
CA ARG A 9 12.99 -3.47 5.91
C ARG A 9 12.29 -4.79 5.65
N ALA A 10 12.56 -5.42 4.51
CA ALA A 10 12.06 -6.75 4.16
C ALA A 10 12.64 -7.83 5.10
N ALA A 11 12.19 -7.89 6.34
CA ALA A 11 12.36 -9.09 7.16
C ALA A 11 11.60 -10.23 6.47
N LEU A 12 12.25 -11.36 6.23
CA LEU A 12 11.67 -12.55 5.59
C LEU A 12 10.27 -12.85 6.16
N GLY A 13 9.25 -12.97 5.30
CA GLY A 13 7.85 -13.23 5.70
C GLY A 13 6.97 -11.99 5.90
N ALA A 14 7.06 -11.02 4.97
CA ALA A 14 6.34 -9.75 5.00
C ALA A 14 4.81 -9.91 5.14
N SER A 15 4.26 -9.51 6.29
CA SER A 15 2.82 -9.41 6.58
C SER A 15 2.41 -7.93 6.74
N LEU A 16 1.11 -7.62 6.65
CA LEU A 16 0.51 -6.33 7.06
C LEU A 16 0.89 -5.87 8.49
N LEU A 17 1.42 -6.77 9.32
CA LEU A 17 1.90 -6.49 10.67
C LEU A 17 3.16 -5.61 10.74
N ARG A 18 3.69 -5.11 9.61
CA ARG A 18 4.79 -4.14 9.63
C ARG A 18 4.30 -2.80 10.17
N SER A 19 5.00 -2.27 11.18
CA SER A 19 4.71 -0.95 11.77
C SER A 19 4.58 0.17 10.74
N SER A 20 5.37 0.11 9.66
CA SER A 20 5.32 1.09 8.56
C SER A 20 4.00 1.07 7.78
N ILE A 21 3.40 -0.11 7.55
CA ILE A 21 2.11 -0.25 6.87
C ILE A 21 0.98 0.20 7.80
N GLN A 22 1.06 -0.12 9.09
CA GLN A 22 0.09 0.37 10.08
C GLN A 22 0.11 1.90 10.20
N GLN A 23 1.30 2.50 10.19
CA GLN A 23 1.43 3.97 10.17
C GLN A 23 0.85 4.57 8.88
N LEU A 24 1.13 3.98 7.72
CA LEU A 24 0.56 4.40 6.45
C LEU A 24 -0.98 4.37 6.48
N LEU A 25 -1.58 3.32 7.04
CA LEU A 25 -3.04 3.20 7.15
C LEU A 25 -3.63 4.21 8.14
N ALA A 26 -2.95 4.44 9.27
CA ALA A 26 -3.37 5.44 10.24
C ALA A 26 -3.33 6.85 9.63
N ASP A 27 -2.26 7.17 8.92
CA ASP A 27 -2.11 8.46 8.25
C ASP A 27 -3.10 8.60 7.10
N ALA A 28 -3.37 7.54 6.31
CA ALA A 28 -4.43 7.56 5.29
C ALA A 28 -5.80 7.96 5.88
N GLY A 29 -6.13 7.46 7.08
CA GLY A 29 -7.33 7.85 7.81
C GLY A 29 -7.35 9.31 8.28
N ALA A 30 -6.18 9.93 8.46
CA ALA A 30 -6.06 11.34 8.83
C ALA A 30 -6.13 12.31 7.62
N GLY A 31 -6.03 11.79 6.39
CA GLY A 31 -6.09 12.56 5.14
C GLY A 31 -4.94 13.54 4.81
N PRO A 32 -3.66 13.27 5.14
CA PRO A 32 -2.54 14.13 4.73
C PRO A 32 -2.06 13.85 3.29
N PHE A 33 -2.54 12.78 2.63
CA PHE A 33 -2.21 12.43 1.24
C PHE A 33 -3.35 11.65 0.57
N ASP A 34 -3.40 11.74 -0.75
CA ASP A 34 -4.38 11.03 -1.60
C ASP A 34 -3.74 9.91 -2.45
N VAL A 35 -2.40 9.81 -2.46
CA VAL A 35 -1.66 8.85 -3.29
C VAL A 35 -0.50 8.24 -2.51
N VAL A 36 -0.38 6.91 -2.56
CA VAL A 36 0.79 6.14 -2.13
C VAL A 36 1.61 5.75 -3.36
N VAL A 37 2.91 6.01 -3.33
CA VAL A 37 3.84 5.64 -4.41
C VAL A 37 4.78 4.54 -3.95
N ALA A 38 4.94 3.49 -4.76
CA ALA A 38 5.91 2.41 -4.53
C ALA A 38 6.65 2.01 -5.83
N GLU A 39 7.75 1.27 -5.72
CA GLU A 39 8.48 0.78 -6.91
C GLU A 39 7.70 -0.32 -7.64
N ALA A 40 7.13 -1.25 -6.88
CA ALA A 40 6.29 -2.33 -7.37
C ALA A 40 5.34 -2.80 -6.27
N LEU A 41 4.24 -3.46 -6.63
CA LEU A 41 3.24 -3.90 -5.65
C LEU A 41 3.81 -4.92 -4.65
N ASP A 42 4.74 -5.76 -5.11
CA ASP A 42 5.43 -6.77 -4.31
C ASP A 42 6.35 -6.19 -3.21
N ARG A 43 6.67 -4.89 -3.29
CA ARG A 43 7.40 -4.15 -2.25
C ARG A 43 6.53 -3.84 -1.04
N LEU A 44 5.21 -3.70 -1.25
CA LEU A 44 4.24 -3.46 -0.18
C LEU A 44 3.91 -4.76 0.54
N SER A 45 3.57 -5.82 -0.21
CA SER A 45 3.49 -7.19 0.31
C SER A 45 3.57 -8.21 -0.83
N ARG A 46 4.06 -9.41 -0.52
CA ARG A 46 4.04 -10.57 -1.44
C ARG A 46 2.89 -11.53 -1.19
N ASN A 47 2.08 -11.26 -0.16
CA ASN A 47 0.89 -12.03 0.15
C ASN A 47 -0.33 -11.35 -0.48
N GLN A 48 -1.12 -12.10 -1.24
CA GLN A 48 -2.25 -11.56 -1.97
C GLN A 48 -3.36 -11.02 -1.05
N ALA A 49 -3.65 -11.71 0.06
CA ALA A 49 -4.65 -11.26 1.02
C ALA A 49 -4.23 -9.94 1.68
N ASP A 50 -2.93 -9.79 1.97
CA ASP A 50 -2.37 -8.55 2.49
C ASP A 50 -2.51 -7.40 1.48
N VAL A 51 -2.14 -7.64 0.22
CA VAL A 51 -2.26 -6.66 -0.87
C VAL A 51 -3.72 -6.24 -1.08
N ALA A 52 -4.64 -7.20 -1.13
CA ALA A 52 -6.06 -6.92 -1.30
C ALA A 52 -6.62 -6.11 -0.13
N SER A 53 -6.28 -6.47 1.11
CA SER A 53 -6.72 -5.74 2.30
C SER A 53 -6.14 -4.33 2.36
N LEU A 54 -4.86 -4.14 2.00
CA LEU A 54 -4.23 -2.83 1.91
C LEU A 54 -4.92 -1.94 0.88
N HIS A 55 -5.14 -2.46 -0.33
CA HIS A 55 -5.84 -1.73 -1.40
C HIS A 55 -7.25 -1.33 -0.96
N GLN A 56 -8.02 -2.25 -0.37
CA GLN A 56 -9.38 -1.95 0.11
C GLN A 56 -9.40 -0.87 1.18
N GLN A 57 -8.47 -0.92 2.14
CA GLN A 57 -8.40 0.08 3.21
C GLN A 57 -8.00 1.46 2.69
N LEU A 58 -7.03 1.53 1.76
CA LEU A 58 -6.65 2.80 1.15
C LEU A 58 -7.77 3.37 0.28
N ALA A 59 -8.41 2.55 -0.54
CA ALA A 59 -9.55 2.95 -1.35
C ALA A 59 -10.72 3.46 -0.49
N PHE A 60 -10.97 2.84 0.67
CA PHE A 60 -11.96 3.32 1.64
C PHE A 60 -11.66 4.74 2.13
N HIS A 61 -10.38 5.10 2.25
CA HIS A 61 -9.93 6.45 2.60
C HIS A 61 -9.76 7.38 1.39
N GLY A 62 -10.15 6.96 0.19
CA GLY A 62 -9.97 7.75 -1.04
C GLY A 62 -8.52 7.84 -1.51
N VAL A 63 -7.64 6.99 -0.99
CA VAL A 63 -6.21 6.96 -1.33
C VAL A 63 -5.94 5.94 -2.43
N THR A 64 -5.24 6.34 -3.49
CA THR A 64 -4.81 5.43 -4.57
C THR A 64 -3.39 4.92 -4.36
N ILE A 65 -3.06 3.79 -5.00
CA ILE A 65 -1.69 3.26 -5.06
C ILE A 65 -1.20 3.38 -6.49
N GLU A 66 -0.04 3.99 -6.66
CA GLU A 66 0.68 4.12 -7.92
C GLU A 66 2.04 3.41 -7.79
N THR A 67 2.38 2.55 -8.74
CA THR A 67 3.70 1.92 -8.78
C THR A 67 4.49 2.32 -10.01
N LEU A 68 5.81 2.28 -9.90
CA LEU A 68 6.69 2.51 -11.05
C LEU A 68 6.60 1.37 -12.08
N SER A 69 6.41 0.13 -11.62
CA SER A 69 6.45 -1.05 -12.48
C SER A 69 5.10 -1.39 -13.14
N GLU A 70 3.99 -1.11 -12.46
CA GLU A 70 2.64 -1.48 -12.90
C GLU A 70 1.75 -0.26 -13.19
N GLY A 71 2.10 0.93 -12.70
CA GLY A 71 1.27 2.13 -12.81
C GLY A 71 0.15 2.14 -11.75
N PRO A 72 -1.03 2.70 -12.08
CA PRO A 72 -2.15 2.74 -11.15
C PRO A 72 -2.62 1.33 -10.78
N ILE A 73 -2.61 1.01 -9.50
CA ILE A 73 -3.06 -0.28 -8.99
C ILE A 73 -4.59 -0.29 -8.91
N ASN A 74 -5.17 -1.40 -9.35
CA ASN A 74 -6.62 -1.63 -9.37
C ASN A 74 -6.92 -3.09 -9.02
N GLU A 75 -8.20 -3.46 -9.05
CA GLU A 75 -8.70 -4.78 -8.67
C GLU A 75 -8.06 -5.94 -9.46
N LEU A 76 -7.69 -5.71 -10.73
CA LEU A 76 -7.02 -6.72 -11.57
C LEU A 76 -5.62 -7.07 -11.03
N HIS A 77 -4.90 -6.07 -10.52
CA HIS A 77 -3.54 -6.26 -9.99
C HIS A 77 -3.53 -7.02 -8.66
N ILE A 78 -4.61 -6.93 -7.89
CA ILE A 78 -4.75 -7.60 -6.58
C ILE A 78 -5.44 -8.96 -6.69
N GLY A 79 -5.85 -9.35 -7.90
CA GLY A 79 -6.49 -10.63 -8.22
C GLY A 79 -7.87 -10.81 -7.59
N LEU A 80 -8.59 -9.69 -7.40
CA LEU A 80 -10.03 -9.73 -7.17
C LEU A 80 -10.72 -9.76 -8.55
N PRO A 81 -11.73 -10.64 -8.74
CA PRO A 81 -12.41 -10.85 -10.01
C PRO A 81 -13.33 -9.68 -10.41
#